data_AF-C0N3G8-F1
#
_entry.id   AF-C0N3G8-F1
#
_cell.length_a   1.000
_cell.length_b   1.000
_cell.length_c   1.000
_cell.angle_alpha   90.00
_cell.angle_beta   90.00
_cell.angle_gamma   90.00
#
_symmetry.space_group_name_H-M   'P 1'
#
loop_
_entity.id
_entity.type
_entity.pdbx_description
1 polymer ?
#
loop_
_entity_poly.entity_id
_entity_poly.type
_entity_poly.pdbx_seq_one_letter_code
_entity_poly.pdbx_strand_id
1 'polypeptide(L)'
;MIIVPGGGPFADEVRHAQRLHRFSDGAAHHMAILAMTQFGLLLADLAPNSIPFYYPNQQDPLENGLHVWLPERSVLDIAELPHSWDISSDSLALWLSQQLDVKELVMIKRTTVVSSRIKALIDHGVLDKGFKHLYEEQPVQTQLFHFQQQALFPDKGLVLK
;
A
#
# COMPACT_ATOMS: atom_id res chain seq x y z
N MET A 1 14.03 2.45 5.03
CA MET A 1 13.00 2.37 3.95
C MET A 1 12.00 1.31 4.35
N ILE A 2 10.70 1.54 4.15
CA ILE A 2 9.65 0.56 4.47
C ILE A 2 8.95 0.18 3.17
N ILE A 3 8.90 -1.11 2.86
CA ILE A 3 8.10 -1.67 1.78
C ILE A 3 6.70 -1.89 2.33
N VAL A 4 5.70 -1.28 1.68
CA VAL A 4 4.28 -1.57 1.90
C VAL A 4 3.83 -2.55 0.83
N PRO A 5 3.60 -3.83 1.16
CA PRO A 5 3.15 -4.80 0.19
C PRO A 5 1.69 -4.54 -0.21
N GLY A 6 1.35 -4.85 -1.46
CA GLY A 6 -0.03 -5.14 -1.82
C GLY A 6 -0.47 -6.50 -1.28
N GLY A 7 -1.69 -6.92 -1.59
CA GLY A 7 -2.12 -8.29 -1.28
C GLY A 7 -1.64 -9.33 -2.29
N GLY A 8 -1.06 -8.90 -3.41
CA GLY A 8 -0.54 -9.75 -4.47
C GLY A 8 -1.55 -10.82 -4.93
N PRO A 9 -1.10 -12.04 -5.27
CA PRO A 9 -2.00 -13.12 -5.68
C PRO A 9 -2.97 -13.54 -4.57
N PHE A 10 -2.60 -13.35 -3.30
CA PHE A 10 -3.47 -13.72 -2.17
C PHE A 10 -4.73 -12.87 -2.11
N ALA A 11 -4.65 -11.55 -2.35
CA ALA A 11 -5.84 -10.70 -2.38
C ALA A 11 -6.70 -10.92 -3.63
N ASP A 12 -6.11 -11.40 -4.73
CA ASP A 12 -6.89 -11.78 -5.91
C ASP A 12 -7.79 -12.98 -5.62
N GLU A 13 -7.31 -13.94 -4.81
CA GLU A 13 -8.13 -15.04 -4.31
C GLU A 13 -9.22 -14.58 -3.35
N VAL A 14 -8.97 -13.56 -2.52
CA VAL A 14 -10.03 -12.94 -1.71
C VAL A 14 -11.13 -12.36 -2.59
N ARG A 15 -10.76 -11.63 -3.66
CA ARG A 15 -11.72 -11.10 -4.63
C ARG A 15 -12.49 -12.22 -5.34
N HIS A 16 -11.82 -13.32 -5.69
CA HIS A 16 -12.46 -14.48 -6.29
C HIS A 16 -13.49 -15.09 -5.34
N ALA A 17 -13.09 -15.38 -4.10
CA ALA A 17 -13.95 -15.94 -3.07
C ALA A 17 -15.15 -15.03 -2.78
N GLN A 18 -14.96 -13.71 -2.70
CA GLN A 18 -16.05 -12.78 -2.47
C GLN A 18 -17.06 -12.78 -3.61
N ARG A 19 -16.62 -12.81 -4.88
CA ARG A 19 -17.54 -12.94 -6.03
C ARG A 19 -18.34 -14.25 -5.99
N LEU A 20 -17.70 -15.33 -5.58
CA LEU A 20 -18.31 -16.66 -5.52
C LEU A 20 -19.32 -16.79 -4.36
N HIS A 21 -18.92 -16.37 -3.17
CA HIS A 21 -19.67 -16.60 -1.92
C HIS A 21 -20.48 -15.39 -1.43
N ARG A 22 -20.25 -14.21 -2.02
CA ARG A 22 -20.99 -12.96 -1.75
C ARG A 22 -20.99 -12.53 -0.27
N PHE A 23 -19.89 -12.73 0.44
CA PHE A 23 -19.71 -12.17 1.77
C PHE A 23 -19.46 -10.65 1.70
N SER A 24 -19.61 -9.99 2.85
CA SER A 24 -19.57 -8.53 2.95
C SER A 24 -18.21 -7.94 2.60
N ASP A 25 -18.21 -6.67 2.17
CA ASP A 25 -16.98 -5.92 1.90
C ASP A 25 -16.09 -5.81 3.14
N GLY A 26 -16.66 -5.70 4.33
CA GLY A 26 -15.89 -5.68 5.57
C GLY A 26 -15.10 -6.97 5.80
N ALA A 27 -15.73 -8.13 5.57
CA ALA A 27 -15.02 -9.41 5.65
C ALA A 27 -13.96 -9.55 4.55
N ALA A 28 -14.26 -9.10 3.33
CA ALA A 28 -13.30 -9.10 2.22
C ALA A 28 -12.10 -8.19 2.45
N HIS A 29 -12.33 -7.00 2.99
CA HIS A 29 -11.27 -6.06 3.30
C HIS A 29 -10.36 -6.62 4.40
N HIS A 30 -10.92 -7.20 5.47
CA HIS A 30 -10.12 -7.91 6.48
C HIS A 30 -9.28 -9.03 5.86
N MET A 31 -9.87 -9.88 5.02
CA MET A 31 -9.12 -10.93 4.31
C MET A 31 -8.02 -10.36 3.40
N ALA A 32 -8.25 -9.19 2.78
CA ALA A 32 -7.25 -8.51 1.96
C ALA A 32 -6.07 -7.98 2.79
N ILE A 33 -6.31 -7.48 4.01
CA ILE A 33 -5.23 -7.13 4.96
C ILE A 33 -4.41 -8.37 5.32
N LEU A 34 -5.05 -9.51 5.63
CA LEU A 34 -4.34 -10.78 5.88
C LEU A 34 -3.54 -11.25 4.66
N ALA A 35 -4.06 -11.02 3.45
CA ALA A 35 -3.35 -11.30 2.21
C ALA A 35 -2.11 -10.40 2.05
N MET A 36 -2.18 -9.12 2.44
CA MET A 36 -1.01 -8.23 2.48
C MET A 36 0.05 -8.74 3.46
N THR A 37 -0.34 -9.21 4.65
CA THR A 37 0.59 -9.81 5.61
C THR A 37 1.29 -11.03 5.01
N GLN A 38 0.54 -11.94 4.36
CA GLN A 38 1.10 -13.12 3.69
C GLN A 38 2.07 -12.73 2.57
N PHE A 39 1.72 -11.73 1.77
CA PHE A 39 2.61 -11.27 0.72
C PHE A 39 3.85 -10.57 1.28
N GLY A 40 3.72 -9.81 2.36
CA GLY A 40 4.85 -9.22 3.08
C GLY A 40 5.82 -10.28 3.61
N LEU A 41 5.31 -11.37 4.18
CA LEU A 41 6.15 -12.50 4.62
C LEU A 41 6.93 -13.13 3.45
N LEU A 42 6.27 -13.32 2.30
CA LEU A 42 6.93 -13.80 1.08
C LEU A 42 8.04 -12.84 0.63
N LEU A 43 7.79 -11.53 0.62
CA LEU A 43 8.80 -10.54 0.24
C LEU A 43 9.97 -10.52 1.23
N ALA A 44 9.70 -10.67 2.52
CA ALA A 44 10.74 -10.72 3.55
C ALA A 44 11.66 -11.95 3.36
N ASP A 45 11.10 -13.09 2.97
CA ASP A 45 11.88 -14.29 2.64
C ASP A 45 12.74 -14.12 1.38
N LEU A 46 12.20 -13.48 0.34
CA LEU A 46 12.94 -13.16 -0.88
C LEU A 46 14.05 -12.10 -0.69
N ALA A 47 13.92 -11.26 0.34
CA ALA A 47 14.87 -10.22 0.70
C ALA A 47 15.42 -10.49 2.11
N PRO A 48 16.35 -11.44 2.30
CA PRO A 48 16.72 -11.97 3.62
C PRO A 48 17.37 -10.95 4.57
N ASN A 49 17.80 -9.79 4.07
CA ASN A 49 18.32 -8.67 4.88
C ASN A 49 17.23 -7.67 5.29
N SER A 50 15.96 -7.95 4.96
CA SER A 50 14.83 -7.12 5.35
C SER A 50 14.30 -7.48 6.72
N ILE A 51 13.74 -6.50 7.40
CA ILE A 51 13.25 -6.60 8.78
C ILE A 51 11.72 -6.47 8.75
N PRO A 52 10.96 -7.40 9.37
CA PRO A 52 9.53 -7.21 9.54
C PRO A 52 9.23 -5.95 10.35
N PHE A 53 8.29 -5.15 9.87
CA PHE A 53 7.82 -3.93 10.52
C PHE A 53 6.33 -4.05 10.80
N TYR A 54 5.91 -3.63 11.99
CA TYR A 54 4.53 -3.68 12.44
C TYR A 54 4.10 -2.27 12.83
N TYR A 55 2.86 -1.90 12.56
CA TYR A 55 2.31 -0.61 12.99
C TYR A 55 0.82 -0.77 13.24
N PRO A 56 0.25 -0.21 14.33
CA PRO A 56 0.90 0.67 15.32
C PRO A 56 1.73 -0.05 16.40
N ASN A 57 1.78 -1.39 16.40
CA ASN A 57 2.35 -2.16 17.51
C ASN A 57 3.88 -2.36 17.43
N GLN A 58 4.62 -1.51 16.71
CA GLN A 58 6.08 -1.62 16.66
C GLN A 58 6.66 -1.53 18.09
N GLN A 59 7.41 -2.54 18.51
CA GLN A 59 8.01 -2.57 19.84
C GLN A 59 9.38 -1.90 19.87
N ASP A 60 10.19 -2.14 18.84
CA ASP A 60 11.56 -1.64 18.75
C ASP A 60 11.66 -0.39 17.87
N PRO A 61 12.59 0.54 18.17
CA PRO A 61 12.89 1.65 17.29
C PRO A 61 13.19 1.19 15.86
N LEU A 62 12.77 1.97 14.87
CA LEU A 62 13.08 1.72 13.47
C LEU A 62 14.60 1.85 13.24
N GLU A 63 15.28 0.71 13.11
CA GLU A 63 16.69 0.66 12.76
C GLU A 63 16.93 1.01 11.28
N ASN A 64 18.16 1.40 10.96
CA ASN A 64 18.58 1.61 9.58
C ASN A 64 18.51 0.29 8.81
N GLY A 65 17.70 0.26 7.76
CA GLY A 65 17.57 -0.93 6.93
C GLY A 65 16.38 -0.89 5.98
N LEU A 66 16.17 -2.03 5.35
CA LEU A 66 14.98 -2.33 4.57
C LEU A 66 13.97 -3.01 5.48
N HIS A 67 12.79 -2.42 5.62
CA HIS A 67 11.70 -2.97 6.40
C HIS A 67 10.59 -3.44 5.46
N VAL A 68 9.85 -4.48 5.85
CA VAL A 68 8.64 -4.92 5.15
C VAL A 68 7.47 -4.85 6.12
N TRP A 69 6.48 -4.02 5.80
CA TRP A 69 5.32 -3.87 6.66
C TRP A 69 4.45 -5.13 6.60
N LEU A 70 4.18 -5.69 7.77
CA LEU A 70 3.25 -6.78 7.98
C LEU A 70 2.03 -6.19 8.70
N PRO A 71 0.99 -5.74 7.97
CA PRO A 71 -0.17 -5.13 8.60
C PRO A 71 -0.87 -6.15 9.52
N GLU A 72 -1.28 -5.68 10.69
CA GLU A 72 -1.95 -6.49 11.69
C GLU A 72 -3.45 -6.17 11.73
N ARG A 73 -4.21 -6.96 12.48
CA ARG A 73 -5.65 -6.75 12.68
C ARG A 73 -5.97 -5.34 13.19
N SER A 74 -5.10 -4.74 14.00
CA SER A 74 -5.28 -3.38 14.54
C SER A 74 -5.42 -2.31 13.46
N VAL A 75 -4.94 -2.54 12.24
CA VAL A 75 -5.16 -1.64 11.08
C VAL A 75 -6.66 -1.50 10.76
N LEU A 76 -7.46 -2.52 11.07
CA LEU A 76 -8.91 -2.49 10.87
C LEU A 76 -9.63 -1.67 11.94
N ASP A 77 -8.99 -1.35 13.07
CA ASP A 77 -9.61 -0.56 14.12
C ASP A 77 -9.41 0.95 13.91
N ILE A 78 -8.79 1.34 12.79
CA ILE A 78 -8.43 2.71 12.43
C ILE A 78 -9.61 3.37 11.74
N ALA A 79 -10.15 4.42 12.34
CA ALA A 79 -11.39 5.06 11.92
C ALA A 79 -11.27 5.75 10.55
N GLU A 80 -10.07 6.20 10.21
CA GLU A 80 -9.71 6.86 8.95
C GLU A 80 -9.71 5.89 7.75
N LEU A 81 -9.79 4.58 7.99
CA LEU A 81 -9.69 3.55 6.96
C LEU A 81 -11.01 2.78 6.81
N PRO A 82 -11.93 3.21 5.92
CA PRO A 82 -13.16 2.49 5.63
C PRO A 82 -12.91 1.03 5.21
N HIS A 83 -13.73 0.10 5.72
CA HIS A 83 -13.62 -1.31 5.37
C HIS A 83 -14.30 -1.61 4.04
N SER A 84 -13.65 -1.23 2.95
CA SER A 84 -14.17 -1.37 1.59
C SER A 84 -13.05 -1.49 0.57
N TRP A 85 -13.38 -1.87 -0.67
CA TRP A 85 -12.42 -1.91 -1.78
C TRP A 85 -11.99 -0.53 -2.30
N ASP A 86 -12.59 0.56 -1.78
CA ASP A 86 -12.12 1.92 -2.08
C ASP A 86 -10.80 2.23 -1.36
N ILE A 87 -10.47 1.47 -0.30
CA ILE A 87 -9.18 1.47 0.38
C ILE A 87 -8.43 0.20 -0.01
N SER A 88 -7.21 0.36 -0.51
CA SER A 88 -6.31 -0.75 -0.82
C SER A 88 -4.87 -0.38 -0.43
N SER A 89 -3.88 -1.11 -0.94
CA SER A 89 -2.47 -0.88 -0.61
C SER A 89 -1.99 0.53 -0.93
N ASP A 90 -2.61 1.25 -1.87
CA ASP A 90 -2.20 2.61 -2.20
C ASP A 90 -2.57 3.60 -1.10
N SER A 91 -3.85 3.59 -0.70
CA SER A 91 -4.32 4.37 0.45
C SER A 91 -3.60 3.97 1.72
N LEU A 92 -3.38 2.68 1.96
CA LEU A 92 -2.70 2.19 3.16
C LEU A 92 -1.23 2.63 3.21
N ALA A 93 -0.52 2.64 2.07
CA ALA A 93 0.84 3.12 1.99
C ALA A 93 0.93 4.63 2.28
N LEU A 94 0.01 5.41 1.72
CA LEU A 94 -0.10 6.85 1.99
C LEU A 94 -0.43 7.10 3.46
N TRP A 95 -1.46 6.43 3.99
CA TRP A 95 -1.85 6.55 5.39
C TRP A 95 -0.68 6.22 6.33
N LEU A 96 0.04 5.12 6.10
CA LEU A 96 1.19 4.76 6.93
C LEU A 96 2.31 5.80 6.82
N SER A 97 2.54 6.34 5.62
CA SER A 97 3.54 7.39 5.39
C SER A 97 3.23 8.65 6.20
N GLN A 98 1.95 9.00 6.32
CA GLN A 98 1.46 10.12 7.12
C GLN A 98 1.64 9.87 8.62
N GLN A 99 1.33 8.66 9.09
CA GLN A 99 1.49 8.28 10.49
C GLN A 99 2.94 8.28 10.98
N LEU A 100 3.87 7.98 10.07
CA LEU A 100 5.31 7.92 10.35
C LEU A 100 6.04 9.23 10.05
N ASP A 101 5.33 10.28 9.61
CA ASP A 101 5.90 11.56 9.19
C ASP A 101 7.08 11.40 8.21
N VAL A 102 6.95 10.47 7.25
CA VAL A 102 8.01 10.24 6.27
C VAL A 102 7.98 11.31 5.19
N LYS A 103 9.16 11.68 4.70
CA LYS A 103 9.31 12.75 3.71
C LYS A 103 8.80 12.38 2.33
N GLU A 104 8.76 11.09 2.00
CA GLU A 104 8.48 10.63 0.65
C GLU A 104 7.80 9.26 0.62
N LEU A 105 6.80 9.13 -0.25
CA LEU A 105 6.15 7.89 -0.65
C LEU A 105 6.55 7.56 -2.09
N VAL A 106 7.10 6.38 -2.31
CA VAL A 106 7.42 5.88 -3.66
C VAL A 106 6.48 4.75 -4.02
N MET A 107 5.81 4.89 -5.17
CA MET A 107 4.85 3.92 -5.69
C MET A 107 5.38 3.25 -6.94
N ILE A 108 5.43 1.92 -6.93
CA ILE A 108 5.82 1.12 -8.10
C ILE A 108 4.58 0.48 -8.68
N LYS A 109 4.27 0.81 -9.94
CA LYS A 109 3.05 0.38 -10.62
C LYS A 109 3.33 -0.31 -11.95
N ARG A 110 2.46 -1.25 -12.29
CA ARG A 110 2.35 -1.84 -13.63
C ARG A 110 1.17 -1.20 -14.33
N THR A 111 1.43 -0.17 -15.14
CA THR A 111 0.39 0.58 -15.86
C THR A 111 0.97 1.22 -17.11
N THR A 112 0.15 1.36 -18.14
CA THR A 112 0.47 2.15 -19.34
C THR A 112 0.03 3.61 -19.21
N VAL A 113 -0.71 3.94 -18.15
CA VAL A 113 -1.23 5.29 -17.89
C VAL A 113 -0.10 6.17 -17.34
N VAL A 114 0.20 7.25 -18.05
CA VAL A 114 1.19 8.25 -17.63
C VAL A 114 0.46 9.54 -17.26
N SER A 115 0.31 9.79 -15.96
CA SER A 115 -0.32 11.02 -15.44
C SER A 115 0.21 11.34 -14.06
N SER A 116 0.55 12.60 -13.81
CA SER A 116 0.88 13.08 -12.47
C SER A 116 -0.37 13.45 -11.66
N ARG A 117 -1.54 13.57 -12.30
CA ARG A 117 -2.78 13.99 -11.63
C ARG A 117 -3.40 12.81 -10.90
N ILE A 118 -3.55 12.93 -9.58
CA ILE A 118 -4.12 11.87 -8.73
C ILE A 118 -5.50 11.45 -9.23
N LYS A 119 -6.39 12.41 -9.55
CA LYS A 119 -7.73 12.10 -10.07
C LYS A 119 -7.69 11.23 -11.33
N ALA A 120 -6.81 11.54 -12.28
CA ALA A 120 -6.71 10.77 -13.51
C ALA A 120 -6.18 9.34 -13.24
N LEU A 121 -5.24 9.19 -12.30
CA LEU A 121 -4.75 7.87 -11.89
C LEU A 121 -5.84 7.03 -11.23
N ILE A 122 -6.72 7.64 -10.42
CA ILE A 122 -7.89 6.97 -9.83
C ILE A 122 -8.91 6.59 -10.91
N ASP A 123 -9.24 7.51 -11.82
CA ASP A 123 -10.22 7.27 -12.89
C ASP A 123 -9.80 6.11 -13.80
N HIS A 124 -8.48 5.85 -13.92
CA HIS A 124 -7.92 4.72 -14.67
C HIS A 124 -7.56 3.49 -13.81
N GLY A 125 -7.90 3.47 -12.53
CA GLY A 125 -7.67 2.34 -11.63
C GLY A 125 -6.19 2.06 -11.30
N VAL A 126 -5.31 3.06 -11.46
CA VAL A 126 -3.90 2.96 -11.06
C VAL A 126 -3.75 3.16 -9.56
N LEU A 127 -4.55 4.07 -8.99
CA LEU A 127 -4.68 4.32 -7.56
C LEU A 127 -6.08 3.93 -7.10
N ASP A 128 -6.21 3.49 -5.86
CA ASP A 128 -7.53 3.32 -5.24
C ASP A 128 -8.22 4.66 -4.94
N LYS A 129 -9.54 4.61 -4.70
CA LYS A 129 -10.37 5.80 -4.60
C LYS A 129 -10.12 6.61 -3.33
N GLY A 130 -9.73 5.95 -2.25
CA GLY A 130 -9.44 6.59 -0.97
C GLY A 130 -8.19 7.47 -1.01
N PHE A 131 -7.26 7.21 -1.94
CA PHE A 131 -5.97 7.87 -1.99
C PHE A 131 -6.08 9.40 -2.03
N LYS A 132 -7.01 9.92 -2.83
CA LYS A 132 -7.18 11.38 -3.01
C LYS A 132 -7.56 12.07 -1.70
N HIS A 133 -8.50 11.51 -0.96
CA HIS A 133 -8.99 12.12 0.27
C HIS A 133 -7.87 12.21 1.31
N LEU A 134 -7.17 11.11 1.56
CA LEU A 134 -6.03 11.06 2.46
C LEU A 134 -4.92 12.04 2.02
N TYR A 135 -4.64 12.11 0.71
CA TYR A 135 -3.58 12.97 0.18
C TYR A 135 -3.90 14.46 0.38
N GLU A 136 -5.16 14.85 0.22
CA GLU A 136 -5.60 16.25 0.42
C GLU A 136 -5.58 16.67 1.89
N GLU A 137 -5.82 15.73 2.82
CA GLU A 137 -5.77 16.01 4.26
C GLU A 137 -4.33 16.18 4.77
N GLN A 138 -3.40 15.31 4.37
CA GLN A 138 -2.00 15.40 4.76
C GLN A 138 -1.09 15.00 3.58
N PRO A 139 -0.73 15.96 2.71
CA PRO A 139 0.10 15.67 1.55
C PRO A 139 1.47 15.12 1.92
N VAL A 140 1.88 14.03 1.25
CA VAL A 140 3.24 13.47 1.30
C VAL A 140 3.84 13.54 -0.10
N GLN A 141 5.11 13.93 -0.22
CA GLN A 141 5.78 13.93 -1.53
C GLN A 141 5.69 12.52 -2.12
N THR A 142 4.96 12.37 -3.23
CA THR A 142 4.68 11.05 -3.81
C THR A 142 5.24 10.95 -5.21
N GLN A 143 6.05 9.93 -5.46
CA GLN A 143 6.58 9.61 -6.79
C GLN A 143 6.02 8.29 -7.30
N LEU A 144 5.65 8.26 -8.58
CA LEU A 144 5.19 7.05 -9.26
C LEU A 144 6.20 6.58 -10.30
N PHE A 145 6.53 5.28 -10.26
CA PHE A 145 7.43 4.60 -11.17
C PHE A 145 6.73 3.45 -11.88
N HIS A 146 7.04 3.27 -13.16
CA HIS A 146 6.71 2.03 -13.84
C HIS A 146 7.68 0.91 -13.41
N PHE A 147 7.20 -0.30 -13.15
CA PHE A 147 8.02 -1.41 -12.63
C PHE A 147 9.23 -1.79 -13.52
N GLN A 148 9.20 -1.46 -14.81
CA GLN A 148 10.32 -1.70 -15.75
C GLN A 148 11.34 -0.55 -15.82
N GLN A 149 11.09 0.56 -15.12
CA GLN A 149 11.97 1.74 -15.13
C GLN A 149 12.91 1.76 -13.92
N GLN A 150 13.52 0.62 -13.60
CA GLN A 150 14.41 0.49 -12.44
C GLN A 150 15.57 1.49 -12.47
N ALA A 151 16.09 1.82 -13.66
CA ALA A 151 17.17 2.79 -13.84
C ALA A 151 16.80 4.24 -13.45
N LEU A 152 15.51 4.53 -13.26
CA LEU A 152 15.04 5.85 -12.82
C LEU A 152 14.89 5.93 -11.29
N PHE A 153 14.83 4.80 -10.60
CA PHE A 153 14.60 4.75 -9.15
C PHE A 153 15.86 5.12 -8.37
N PRO A 154 15.75 5.88 -7.25
CA PRO A 154 14.53 6.47 -6.69
C PRO A 154 14.28 7.93 -7.14
N ASP A 155 15.15 8.52 -7.96
CA ASP A 155 15.19 9.99 -8.10
C ASP A 155 14.35 10.58 -9.24
N LYS A 156 13.97 9.77 -10.23
CA LYS A 156 13.38 10.25 -11.50
C LYS A 156 11.97 9.73 -11.74
N GLY A 157 11.17 9.68 -10.68
CA GLY A 157 9.77 9.28 -10.73
C GLY A 157 8.84 10.42 -11.17
N LEU A 158 7.61 10.07 -11.49
CA LEU A 158 6.57 11.04 -11.79
C LEU A 158 6.00 11.57 -10.47
N VAL A 159 6.27 12.84 -10.15
CA VAL A 159 5.75 13.50 -8.94
C VAL A 159 4.25 13.73 -9.07
N LEU A 160 3.47 13.22 -8.12
CA LEU A 160 2.02 13.35 -8.11
C LEU A 160 1.56 14.75 -7.67
N LYS A 161 0.41 15.17 -8.20
CA LYS A 161 -0.25 16.47 -7.95
C LYS A 161 -1.76 16.30 -7.89
#